data_AF-A0A4V1VKG8-F1
#
_entry.id   AF-A0A4V1VKG8-F1
#
_cell.length_a   1.000
_cell.length_b   1.000
_cell.length_c   1.000
_cell.angle_alpha   90.00
_cell.angle_beta   90.00
_cell.angle_gamma   90.00
#
_symmetry.space_group_name_H-M   'P 1'
#
loop_
_entity.id
_entity.type
_entity.pdbx_description
1 polymer ?
#
loop_
_entity_poly.entity_id
_entity_poly.type
_entity_poly.pdbx_seq_one_letter_code
_entity_poly.pdbx_strand_id
1 'polypeptide(L)'
;MLPMLDAHVEAAPQVTYVGEETITIARLDDETPELLADHRAPFLKIDTQGFEREVLAGGADTVESCVGLQLELSFVPLYGGGMLVDEAVSWAYDHGFHLVVVEQGYASPTGEILQIDGIFARD
;
A
#
# COMPACT_ATOMS: atom_id res chain seq x y z
N MET A 1 -8.19 6.82 1.98
CA MET A 1 -7.97 6.75 0.52
C MET A 1 -7.82 8.15 -0.03
N LEU A 2 -7.02 8.30 -1.09
CA LEU A 2 -6.88 9.56 -1.82
C LEU A 2 -7.89 9.62 -3.00
N PRO A 3 -8.04 10.77 -3.68
CA PRO A 3 -8.93 10.87 -4.84
C PRO A 3 -8.50 9.96 -5.98
N MET A 4 -9.42 9.14 -6.51
CA MET A 4 -9.18 8.25 -7.66
C MET A 4 -9.03 9.06 -8.95
N LEU A 5 -8.01 8.75 -9.77
CA LEU A 5 -7.70 9.44 -11.03
C LEU A 5 -8.23 8.68 -12.25
N ASP A 6 -8.32 9.37 -13.38
CA ASP A 6 -8.89 8.85 -14.64
C ASP A 6 -8.25 7.53 -15.07
N ALA A 7 -6.93 7.37 -14.93
CA ALA A 7 -6.23 6.13 -15.28
C ALA A 7 -6.74 4.90 -14.50
N HIS A 8 -7.12 5.07 -13.23
CA HIS A 8 -7.73 4.01 -12.44
C HIS A 8 -9.15 3.71 -12.94
N VAL A 9 -9.96 4.74 -13.17
CA VAL A 9 -11.33 4.61 -13.66
C VAL A 9 -11.36 3.91 -15.02
N GLU A 10 -10.44 4.23 -15.91
CA GLU A 10 -10.33 3.59 -17.23
C GLU A 10 -9.92 2.11 -17.14
N ALA A 11 -9.02 1.77 -16.22
CA ALA A 11 -8.55 0.40 -16.00
C ALA A 11 -9.58 -0.48 -15.28
N ALA A 12 -10.39 0.13 -14.41
CA ALA A 12 -11.37 -0.57 -13.58
C ALA A 12 -12.71 0.22 -13.54
N PRO A 13 -13.44 0.32 -14.67
CA PRO A 13 -14.65 1.14 -14.76
C PRO A 13 -15.80 0.67 -13.87
N GLN A 14 -15.73 -0.55 -13.36
CA GLN A 14 -16.64 -1.09 -12.34
C GLN A 14 -16.39 -0.52 -10.93
N VAL A 15 -15.24 0.09 -10.68
CA VAL A 15 -14.87 0.72 -9.41
C VAL A 15 -15.32 2.16 -9.43
N THR A 16 -16.34 2.49 -8.62
CA THR A 16 -16.95 3.82 -8.57
C THR A 16 -17.37 4.18 -7.16
N TYR A 17 -17.46 5.49 -6.88
CA TYR A 17 -17.99 5.99 -5.63
C TYR A 17 -19.50 5.79 -5.55
N VAL A 18 -19.96 5.16 -4.47
CA VAL A 18 -21.40 4.94 -4.21
C VAL A 18 -21.95 5.81 -3.07
N GLY A 19 -21.08 6.49 -2.34
CA GLY A 19 -21.43 7.35 -1.21
C GLY A 19 -20.18 7.90 -0.50
N GLU A 20 -20.41 8.70 0.54
CA GLU A 20 -19.36 9.31 1.37
C GLU A 20 -19.67 9.04 2.85
N GLU A 21 -18.61 8.87 3.65
CA GLU A 21 -18.69 8.69 5.09
C GLU A 21 -17.57 9.49 5.78
N THR A 22 -17.88 10.05 6.96
CA THR A 22 -16.87 10.68 7.81
C THR A 22 -16.22 9.62 8.69
N ILE A 23 -14.91 9.49 8.57
CA ILE A 23 -14.11 8.53 9.35
C ILE A 23 -13.13 9.25 10.28
N THR A 24 -12.63 8.52 11.28
CA THR A 24 -11.50 8.97 12.11
C THR A 24 -10.22 8.36 11.58
N ILE A 25 -9.16 9.16 11.48
CA ILE A 25 -7.82 8.69 11.11
C ILE A 25 -7.00 8.55 12.39
N ALA A 26 -6.38 7.40 12.57
CA ALA A 26 -5.47 7.09 13.66
C ALA A 26 -4.12 6.59 13.11
N ARG A 27 -3.08 6.69 13.93
CA ARG A 27 -1.77 6.11 13.60
C ARG A 27 -1.83 4.60 13.73
N LEU A 28 -1.19 3.89 12.82
CA LEU A 28 -1.10 2.43 12.90
C LEU A 28 -0.43 1.99 14.21
N ASP A 29 0.62 2.70 14.65
CA ASP A 29 1.32 2.40 15.91
C ASP A 29 0.45 2.54 17.17
N ASP A 30 -0.62 3.34 17.11
CA ASP A 30 -1.51 3.51 18.27
C ASP A 30 -2.53 2.36 18.35
N GLU A 31 -2.84 1.70 17.23
CA GLU A 31 -3.92 0.72 17.10
C GLU A 31 -3.45 -0.75 17.15
N THR A 32 -2.19 -1.01 16.81
CA THR A 32 -1.63 -2.36 16.68
C THR A 32 -0.96 -2.98 17.91
N PRO A 33 -0.53 -2.27 18.98
CA PRO A 33 0.26 -2.88 20.06
C PRO A 33 -0.39 -4.10 20.72
N GLU A 34 -1.68 -4.00 21.06
CA GLU A 34 -2.42 -5.11 21.68
C GLU A 34 -2.67 -6.26 20.68
N LEU A 35 -2.89 -5.93 19.40
CA LEU A 35 -3.10 -6.92 18.35
C LEU A 35 -1.83 -7.76 18.09
N LEU A 36 -0.66 -7.12 18.17
CA LEU A 36 0.62 -7.76 17.88
C LEU A 36 1.28 -8.42 19.09
N ALA A 37 0.81 -8.15 20.32
CA ALA A 37 1.45 -8.60 21.56
C ALA A 37 1.76 -10.11 21.61
N ASP A 38 0.85 -10.95 21.09
CA ASP A 38 0.99 -12.41 21.08
C ASP A 38 1.52 -12.98 19.76
N HIS A 39 1.89 -12.13 18.80
CA HIS A 39 2.33 -12.51 17.46
C HIS A 39 3.84 -12.34 17.29
N ARG A 40 4.51 -13.38 16.79
CA ARG A 40 5.98 -13.42 16.70
C ARG A 40 6.55 -12.98 15.36
N ALA A 41 5.74 -12.99 14.31
CA ALA A 41 6.18 -12.75 12.94
C ALA A 41 5.05 -12.09 12.13
N PRO A 42 4.64 -10.86 12.48
CA PRO A 42 3.58 -10.18 11.77
C PRO A 42 3.99 -9.85 10.34
N PHE A 43 3.02 -9.97 9.43
CA PHE A 43 3.13 -9.55 8.04
C PHE A 43 2.12 -8.43 7.82
N LEU A 44 2.58 -7.28 7.30
CA LEU A 44 1.72 -6.13 7.07
C LEU A 44 1.33 -6.03 5.60
N LYS A 45 0.04 -5.98 5.30
CA LYS A 45 -0.45 -5.55 3.98
C LYS A 45 -0.95 -4.12 4.10
N ILE A 46 -0.50 -3.24 3.20
CA ILE A 46 -1.02 -1.88 3.06
C ILE A 46 -1.65 -1.75 1.68
N ASP A 47 -2.96 -1.57 1.70
CA ASP A 47 -3.82 -1.40 0.52
C ASP A 47 -4.84 -0.34 0.93
N THR A 48 -4.47 0.92 0.72
CA THR A 48 -5.19 2.09 1.22
C THR A 48 -5.53 3.08 0.12
N GLN A 49 -5.45 2.61 -1.14
CA GLN A 49 -5.92 3.32 -2.31
C GLN A 49 -5.30 4.72 -2.38
N GLY A 50 -3.96 4.77 -2.34
CA GLY A 50 -3.14 5.97 -2.43
C GLY A 50 -2.64 6.52 -1.09
N PHE A 51 -3.15 6.04 0.05
CA PHE A 51 -2.82 6.58 1.38
C PHE A 51 -1.64 5.84 2.05
N GLU A 52 -0.86 5.08 1.28
CA GLU A 52 0.18 4.19 1.80
C GLU A 52 1.25 4.97 2.55
N ARG A 53 1.63 6.15 2.03
CA ARG A 53 2.66 7.01 2.64
C ARG A 53 2.29 7.41 4.06
N GLU A 54 1.05 7.80 4.27
CA GLU A 54 0.54 8.22 5.57
C GLU A 54 0.45 7.06 6.55
N VAL A 55 0.07 5.85 6.08
CA VAL A 55 0.09 4.64 6.91
C VAL A 55 1.51 4.31 7.35
N LEU A 56 2.47 4.32 6.42
CA LEU A 56 3.88 4.07 6.72
C LEU A 56 4.44 5.09 7.70
N ALA A 57 4.12 6.38 7.52
CA ALA A 57 4.56 7.45 8.43
C ALA A 57 3.94 7.33 9.83
N GLY A 58 2.70 6.84 9.95
CA GLY A 58 2.02 6.61 11.21
C GLY A 58 2.29 5.25 11.86
N GLY A 59 3.09 4.39 11.21
CA GLY A 59 3.24 2.97 11.54
C GLY A 59 4.69 2.50 11.68
N ALA A 60 5.62 3.39 12.00
CA ALA A 60 7.05 3.07 11.98
C ALA A 60 7.41 1.92 12.93
N ASP A 61 6.90 1.93 14.16
CA ASP A 61 7.15 0.89 15.16
C ASP A 61 6.51 -0.43 14.72
N THR A 62 5.30 -0.36 14.18
CA THR A 62 4.57 -1.50 13.62
C THR A 62 5.37 -2.15 12.50
N VAL A 63 5.82 -1.37 11.51
CA VAL A 63 6.58 -1.87 10.37
C VAL A 63 7.95 -2.42 10.80
N GLU A 64 8.60 -1.82 11.80
CA GLU A 64 9.83 -2.37 12.37
C GLU A 64 9.61 -3.78 12.95
N SER A 65 8.44 -4.05 13.55
CA SER A 65 8.11 -5.37 14.09
C SER A 65 7.78 -6.44 13.02
N CYS A 66 7.51 -6.04 11.77
CA CYS A 66 7.08 -6.95 10.72
C CYS A 66 8.24 -7.71 10.06
N VAL A 67 8.00 -8.98 9.76
CA VAL A 67 8.92 -9.84 8.98
C VAL A 67 8.70 -9.74 7.48
N GLY A 68 7.60 -9.13 7.07
CA GLY A 68 7.27 -8.88 5.68
C GLY A 68 6.20 -7.81 5.51
N LEU A 69 6.16 -7.28 4.30
CA LEU A 69 5.31 -6.16 3.91
C LEU A 69 4.75 -6.43 2.51
N GLN A 70 3.47 -6.11 2.28
CA GLN A 70 2.90 -6.01 0.94
C GLN A 70 2.45 -4.56 0.69
N LEU A 71 2.90 -3.99 -0.43
CA LEU A 71 2.49 -2.66 -0.90
C LEU A 71 1.92 -2.77 -2.31
N GLU A 72 0.87 -2.00 -2.58
CA GLU A 72 0.48 -1.69 -3.95
C GLU A 72 1.52 -0.74 -4.58
N LEU A 73 2.11 -1.13 -5.71
CA LEU A 73 3.15 -0.37 -6.42
C LEU A 73 2.62 0.16 -7.75
N SER A 74 2.27 1.44 -7.80
CA SER A 74 1.73 2.07 -8.99
C SER A 74 2.84 2.56 -9.94
N PHE A 75 2.75 2.20 -11.23
CA PHE A 75 3.65 2.68 -12.29
C PHE A 75 3.22 4.04 -12.85
N VAL A 76 1.95 4.39 -12.67
CA VAL A 76 1.36 5.68 -13.01
C VAL A 76 0.50 6.16 -11.85
N PRO A 77 0.21 7.47 -11.72
CA PRO A 77 -0.69 7.96 -10.69
C PRO A 77 -2.11 7.39 -10.87
N LEU A 78 -2.50 6.47 -9.99
CA LEU A 78 -3.88 5.94 -9.91
C LEU A 78 -4.72 6.68 -8.87
N TYR A 79 -4.05 7.22 -7.86
CA TYR A 79 -4.63 8.04 -6.80
C TYR A 79 -3.84 9.34 -6.66
N GLY A 80 -4.55 10.46 -6.50
CA GLY A 80 -3.94 11.78 -6.42
C GLY A 80 -3.09 11.94 -5.17
N GLY A 81 -1.76 12.01 -5.34
CA GLY A 81 -0.80 12.10 -4.24
C GLY A 81 -0.29 10.76 -3.72
N GLY A 82 -0.71 9.62 -4.30
CA GLY A 82 -0.22 8.30 -3.92
C GLY A 82 1.26 8.10 -4.26
N MET A 83 1.88 7.08 -3.66
CA MET A 83 3.25 6.69 -3.98
C MET A 83 3.32 6.03 -5.36
N LEU A 84 4.41 6.29 -6.08
CA LEU A 84 4.77 5.51 -7.27
C LEU A 84 5.75 4.40 -6.88
N VAL A 85 5.93 3.44 -7.80
CA VAL A 85 6.75 2.24 -7.61
C VAL A 85 8.19 2.56 -7.17
N ASP A 86 8.80 3.62 -7.72
CA ASP A 86 10.15 4.05 -7.36
C ASP A 86 10.22 4.55 -5.92
N GLU A 87 9.25 5.37 -5.50
CA GLU A 87 9.14 5.86 -4.12
C GLU A 87 8.89 4.70 -3.14
N ALA A 88 7.93 3.83 -3.43
CA ALA A 88 7.53 2.72 -2.56
C ALA A 88 8.62 1.66 -2.41
N VAL A 89 9.29 1.30 -3.51
CA VAL A 89 10.41 0.35 -3.47
C VAL A 89 11.63 0.94 -2.76
N SER A 90 11.97 2.21 -3.03
CA SER A 90 13.07 2.88 -2.32
C SER A 90 12.80 2.90 -0.81
N TRP A 91 11.58 3.28 -0.42
CA TRP A 91 11.17 3.28 0.97
C TRP A 91 11.32 1.89 1.61
N ALA A 92 10.81 0.84 0.97
CA ALA A 92 10.90 -0.52 1.49
C ALA A 92 12.36 -0.97 1.69
N TYR A 93 13.23 -0.65 0.73
CA TYR A 93 14.65 -0.97 0.78
C TYR A 93 15.39 -0.21 1.88
N ASP A 94 15.08 1.08 2.05
CA ASP A 94 15.65 1.91 3.12
C ASP A 94 15.23 1.40 4.53
N HIS A 95 14.13 0.66 4.62
CA HIS A 95 13.64 0.04 5.86
C HIS A 95 14.01 -1.44 5.98
N GLY A 96 15.02 -1.89 5.22
CA GLY A 96 15.61 -3.23 5.35
C GLY A 96 14.79 -4.36 4.77
N PHE A 97 13.73 -4.06 4.01
CA PHE A 97 13.01 -5.08 3.24
C PHE A 97 13.61 -5.24 1.85
N HIS A 98 13.39 -6.40 1.22
CA HIS A 98 13.71 -6.64 -0.17
C HIS A 98 12.54 -7.30 -0.89
N LEU A 99 12.33 -6.94 -2.16
CA LEU A 99 11.21 -7.45 -2.97
C LEU A 99 11.44 -8.92 -3.30
N VAL A 100 10.46 -9.77 -2.99
CA VAL A 100 10.54 -11.24 -3.18
C VAL A 100 9.49 -11.79 -4.13
N VAL A 101 8.31 -11.17 -4.19
CA VAL A 101 7.23 -11.56 -5.12
C VAL A 101 6.60 -10.32 -5.72
N VAL A 102 6.22 -10.44 -6.98
CA VAL A 102 5.40 -9.47 -7.70
C VAL A 102 4.16 -10.19 -8.20
N GLU A 103 2.99 -9.70 -7.81
CA GLU A 103 1.71 -10.17 -8.32
C GLU A 103 1.06 -9.10 -9.20
N GLN A 104 0.34 -9.53 -10.23
CA GLN A 104 -0.30 -8.61 -11.15
C GLN A 104 -1.47 -7.89 -10.47
N GLY A 105 -1.42 -6.55 -10.44
CA GLY A 105 -2.53 -5.69 -10.06
C GLY A 105 -3.30 -5.21 -11.30
N TYR A 106 -3.52 -3.90 -11.42
CA TYR A 106 -4.22 -3.32 -12.56
C TYR A 106 -3.37 -3.30 -13.84
N ALA A 107 -4.03 -3.60 -14.96
CA ALA A 107 -3.53 -3.34 -16.29
C ALA A 107 -4.51 -2.44 -17.04
N SER A 108 -3.99 -1.62 -17.95
CA SER A 108 -4.81 -0.85 -18.87
C SER A 108 -5.56 -1.79 -19.83
N PRO A 109 -6.62 -1.30 -20.52
CA PRO A 109 -7.28 -2.05 -21.59
C PRO A 109 -6.35 -2.48 -22.74
N THR A 110 -5.22 -1.79 -22.92
CA THR A 110 -4.17 -2.11 -23.91
C THR A 110 -3.16 -3.14 -23.40
N GLY A 111 -3.24 -3.54 -22.13
CA GLY A 111 -2.39 -4.55 -21.51
C GLY A 111 -1.13 -4.01 -20.81
N GLU A 112 -0.98 -2.69 -20.71
CA GLU A 112 0.11 -2.07 -19.96
C GLU A 112 -0.13 -2.23 -18.47
N ILE A 113 0.85 -2.69 -17.71
CA ILE A 113 0.73 -2.82 -16.25
C ILE A 113 0.75 -1.42 -15.62
N LEU A 114 -0.30 -1.10 -14.86
CA LEU A 114 -0.47 0.18 -14.18
C LEU A 114 -0.14 0.08 -12.70
N GLN A 115 -0.38 -1.08 -12.09
CA GLN A 115 -0.06 -1.37 -10.69
C GLN A 115 0.23 -2.85 -10.52
N ILE A 116 1.09 -3.17 -9.54
CA ILE A 116 1.36 -4.52 -9.07
C ILE A 116 1.27 -4.56 -7.55
N ASP A 117 1.09 -5.74 -6.99
CA ASP A 117 1.35 -5.98 -5.58
C ASP A 117 2.81 -6.44 -5.42
N GLY A 118 3.58 -5.68 -4.64
CA GLY A 118 4.93 -6.05 -4.25
C GLY A 118 4.93 -6.68 -2.87
N ILE A 119 5.40 -7.92 -2.76
CA ILE A 119 5.64 -8.59 -1.48
C ILE A 119 7.12 -8.49 -1.16
N PHE A 120 7.41 -7.95 0.01
CA PHE A 120 8.75 -7.73 0.52
C PHE A 120 8.97 -8.56 1.78
N ALA A 121 10.19 -9.07 1.94
CA ALA A 121 10.63 -9.81 3.11
C ALA A 121 11.81 -9.11 3.78
N ARG A 122 12.02 -9.42 5.05
CA ARG A 122 13.17 -9.01 5.85
C ARG A 122 13.85 -10.26 6.42
N ASP A 123 15.18 -10.26 6.41
CA ASP A 123 16.01 -11.35 6.97
C ASP A 123 15.97 -11.43 8.50
#